data_AF-A0A141RQ34-F1
#
_entry.id   AF-A0A141RQ34-F1
#
_cell.length_a   1.000
_cell.length_b   1.000
_cell.length_c   1.000
_cell.angle_alpha   90.00
_cell.angle_beta   90.00
_cell.angle_gamma   90.00
#
_symmetry.space_group_name_H-M   'P 1'
#
loop_
_entity.id
_entity.type
_entity.pdbx_description
1 polymer ?
#
loop_
_entity_poly.entity_id
_entity_poly.type
_entity_poly.pdbx_seq_one_letter_code
_entity_poly.pdbx_strand_id
1 'polypeptide(L)' 'EVVANTVTPLMKAQSVPGMAVAVIYQGKPHYYTFGKADIAAKKPATPQTLFEL' A
#
# COMPACT_ATOMS: atom_id res chain seq x y z
N GLU A 1 -9.64 -6.88 -5.23
CA GLU A 1 -9.02 -8.00 -5.97
C GLU A 1 -7.98 -7.51 -6.98
N VAL A 2 -8.35 -6.73 -8.01
CA VAL A 2 -7.41 -6.22 -9.04
C VAL A 2 -6.16 -5.55 -8.45
N VAL A 3 -6.32 -4.56 -7.56
CA VAL A 3 -5.17 -3.83 -6.97
C VAL A 3 -4.24 -4.76 -6.19
N ALA A 4 -4.79 -5.64 -5.35
CA ALA A 4 -3.99 -6.55 -4.53
C ALA A 4 -3.21 -7.55 -5.40
N ASN A 5 -3.82 -8.07 -6.46
CA ASN A 5 -3.19 -9.02 -7.38
C ASN A 5 -2.03 -8.40 -8.17
N THR A 6 -2.09 -7.10 -8.44
CA THR A 6 -1.00 -6.37 -9.12
C THR A 6 0.11 -5.96 -8.15
N VAL A 7 -0.26 -5.45 -6.96
CA VAL A 7 0.69 -4.84 -6.02
C VAL A 7 1.47 -5.88 -5.22
N THR A 8 0.82 -6.97 -4.79
CA THR A 8 1.46 -7.97 -3.92
C THR A 8 2.71 -8.62 -4.55
N PRO A 9 2.69 -9.05 -5.83
CA PRO A 9 3.89 -9.56 -6.48
C PRO A 9 5.01 -8.53 -6.57
N LEU A 10 4.70 -7.26 -6.89
CA LEU A 10 5.67 -6.17 -6.96
C LEU A 10 6.33 -5.93 -5.60
N MET A 11 5.54 -5.84 -4.53
CA MET A 11 6.06 -5.67 -3.17
C MET A 11 7.03 -6.78 -2.80
N LYS A 12 6.70 -8.04 -3.13
CA LYS A 12 7.58 -9.17 -2.89
C LYS A 12 8.87 -9.08 -3.70
N ALA A 13 8.77 -8.79 -4.99
CA ALA A 13 9.93 -8.73 -5.89
C ALA A 13 10.93 -7.64 -5.50
N GLN A 14 10.43 -6.52 -4.95
CA GLN A 14 11.23 -5.36 -4.57
C GLN A 14 11.45 -5.25 -3.05
N SER A 15 11.06 -6.26 -2.28
CA SER A 15 11.14 -6.26 -0.81
C SER A 15 10.53 -5.01 -0.15
N VAL A 16 9.45 -4.48 -0.72
CA VAL A 16 8.78 -3.27 -0.21
C VAL A 16 8.00 -3.64 1.06
N PRO A 17 8.32 -3.05 2.23
CA PRO A 17 7.71 -3.45 3.49
C PRO A 17 6.25 -2.99 3.63
N GLY A 18 5.90 -1.85 3.05
CA GLY A 18 4.55 -1.30 3.07
C GLY A 18 4.30 -0.36 1.89
N MET A 19 3.05 -0.30 1.45
CA MET A 19 2.64 0.49 0.29
C MET A 19 1.22 1.02 0.49
N ALA A 20 0.97 2.26 0.05
CA ALA A 20 -0.36 2.84 -0.09
C ALA A 20 -0.66 3.11 -1.56
N VAL A 21 -1.87 2.78 -2.00
CA VAL A 21 -2.34 2.97 -3.38
C VAL A 21 -3.68 3.68 -3.35
N ALA A 22 -3.76 4.83 -4.03
CA ALA A 22 -4.99 5.57 -4.25
C ALA A 22 -5.40 5.46 -5.72
N VAL A 23 -6.64 5.07 -5.99
CA VAL A 23 -7.22 4.97 -7.34
C VAL A 23 -8.50 5.79 -7.39
N ILE A 24 -8.64 6.67 -8.38
CA ILE A 24 -9.91 7.34 -8.67
C ILE A 24 -10.60 6.55 -9.79
N TYR A 25 -11.74 5.93 -9.49
CA TYR A 25 -12.53 5.18 -10.45
C TYR A 25 -13.95 5.71 -10.49
N GLN A 26 -14.42 6.13 -11.67
CA GLN A 26 -15.73 6.75 -11.87
C GLN A 26 -16.00 7.91 -10.90
N GLY A 27 -14.99 8.76 -10.68
CA GLY A 27 -15.07 9.91 -9.77
C GLY A 27 -15.05 9.56 -8.28
N LYS A 28 -14.92 8.29 -7.90
CA LYS A 28 -14.85 7.85 -6.50
C LYS A 28 -13.42 7.46 -6.13
N PRO A 29 -12.87 7.98 -5.02
CA PRO A 29 -11.56 7.56 -4.53
C PRO A 29 -11.65 6.20 -3.82
N HIS A 30 -10.67 5.35 -4.08
CA HIS A 30 -10.46 4.08 -3.41
C HIS A 30 -9.04 4.01 -2.86
N TYR A 31 -8.90 3.69 -1.58
CA TYR A 31 -7.61 3.60 -0.90
C TYR A 31 -7.32 2.16 -0.50
N TYR A 32 -6.12 1.70 -0.82
CA TYR A 32 -5.63 0.37 -0.48
C TYR A 32 -4.29 0.52 0.23
N THR A 33 -4.10 -0.24 1.30
CA THR A 33 -2.85 -0.24 2.06
C THR A 33 -2.39 -1.66 2.27
N PHE A 34 -1.08 -1.87 2.19
CA PHE A 34 -0.45 -3.16 2.24
C PHE A 34 0.76 -3.10 3.14
N GLY A 35 1.00 -4.19 3.88
CA GLY A 35 2.21 -4.35 4.68
C GLY A 35 2.31 -3.38 5.86
N LYS A 36 3.54 -2.96 6.17
CA LYS A 36 3.92 -2.26 7.40
C LYS A 36 4.57 -0.92 7.08
N ALA A 37 4.18 0.11 7.84
CA ALA A 37 4.87 1.40 7.89
C ALA A 37 6.14 1.32 8.75
N ASP A 38 6.18 0.41 9.72
CA ASP A 38 7.34 0.16 10.58
C ASP A 38 7.50 -1.35 10.78
N ILE A 39 8.64 -1.89 10.34
CA ILE A 39 8.97 -3.32 10.45
C ILE A 39 9.21 -3.72 11.91
N ALA A 40 9.96 -2.90 12.66
CA ALA A 40 10.38 -3.18 14.02
C ALA A 40 9.20 -3.10 14.99
N ALA A 41 8.42 -2.01 14.91
CA ALA A 41 7.21 -1.84 15.71
C ALA A 41 6.02 -2.67 15.19
N LYS A 42 6.17 -3.36 14.07
CA LYS A 42 5.11 -4.10 13.36
C LYS A 42 3.88 -3.24 13.07
N LYS A 43 4.08 -1.93 12.84
CA LYS A 43 2.99 -0.98 12.60
C LYS A 43 2.45 -1.15 11.18
N PRO A 44 1.15 -1.37 10.98
CA PRO A 44 0.58 -1.50 9.64
C PRO A 44 0.62 -0.17 8.89
N ALA A 45 0.72 -0.22 7.56
CA ALA A 45 0.45 0.94 6.73
C ALA A 45 -1.05 1.29 6.79
N THR A 46 -1.36 2.57 6.78
CA THR A 46 -2.72 3.13 6.79
C THR A 46 -2.83 4.24 5.75
N PRO A 47 -4.06 4.65 5.35
CA PRO A 47 -4.20 5.76 4.40
C PRO A 47 -3.64 7.10 4.90
N GLN A 48 -3.37 7.22 6.20
CA GLN A 48 -2.77 8.40 6.84
C GLN A 48 -1.27 8.25 7.10
N THR A 49 -0.66 7.13 6.70
CA THR A 49 0.80 6.96 6.79
C THR A 49 1.48 7.96 5.86
N LEU A 50 2.44 8.71 6.39
CA LEU A 50 3.23 9.66 5.60
C LEU A 50 4.34 8.92 4.85
N PHE A 51 4.51 9.26 3.58
CA PHE A 51 5.58 8.77 2.71
C PHE A 51 6.31 9.96 2.08
N GLU A 52 7.62 9.82 1.86
CA GLU A 52 8.39 10.72 1.00
C GLU A 52 8.06 10.41 -0.48
N LEU A 53 8.05 11.43 -1.34
CA LEU A 53 7.70 11.33 -2.77
C LEU A 53 8.91 11.61 -3.67
#